data_AF-A0A9P5WJJ7-F1
#
_entry.id   AF-A0A9P5WJJ7-F1
#
_cell.length_a   1.000
_cell.length_b   1.000
_cell.length_c   1.000
_cell.angle_alpha   90.00
_cell.angle_beta   90.00
_cell.angle_gamma   90.00
#
_symmetry.space_group_name_H-M   'P 1'
#
loop_
_entity.id
_entity.type
_entity.pdbx_description
1 polymer ?
#
loop_
_entity_poly.entity_id
_entity_poly.type
_entity_poly.pdbx_seq_one_letter_code
_entity_poly.pdbx_strand_id
1 'polypeptide(L)'
;IDKRKQCPSAEFVELFLASTWPDLDSITITDQCKPLFTSEQYYQILQASSSPSLSVPFITTTAAATTVPAGATLLPCERRLYQRNRRSMRRLDVKTAEGILPSTFELLRNLHFETIQKIDLIYCEGNTSQWSIQILTSCPGLESFRAKGIKAQDILQASQQRPWACRGLRELTVFIDMGFQNNGPNRRFTPEELVQCRSIFRLLADLRELHTLDMLTSYAYACDPCNLNYHRDPHHPRHLLVPLPIRLKAGLDLMQNSTKLEKVWFWGGRQYLPKRELNWMVLNWKRLKNLAGGGRIRLGAPKSLEDKYIWAKPLQNWLNELGISTLGTRYEQYAENMSSPEKYEDCCGASDSDDEEGREREAESEAANAQ
;
A
#
# COMPACT_ATOMS: atom_id res chain seq x y z
N ILE A 1 12.84 35.78 -9.09
CA ILE A 1 13.26 34.52 -9.77
C ILE A 1 12.02 33.67 -9.91
N ASP A 2 11.55 33.51 -11.14
CA ASP A 2 10.30 32.85 -11.50
C ASP A 2 10.43 31.32 -11.29
N LYS A 3 9.60 30.76 -10.41
CA LYS A 3 9.74 29.41 -9.81
C LYS A 3 9.01 28.34 -10.62
N ARG A 4 9.41 28.08 -11.87
CA ARG A 4 8.84 26.97 -12.66
C ARG A 4 9.90 26.11 -13.34
N LYS A 5 9.84 24.82 -13.00
CA LYS A 5 10.33 23.64 -13.73
C LYS A 5 11.85 23.60 -14.00
N GLN A 6 12.62 23.23 -12.98
CA GLN A 6 13.97 22.68 -13.19
C GLN A 6 13.99 21.20 -12.81
N CYS A 7 14.64 20.41 -13.67
CA CYS A 7 14.62 18.96 -13.71
C CYS A 7 15.71 18.39 -12.79
N PRO A 8 15.38 17.46 -11.89
CA PRO A 8 16.39 16.71 -11.17
C PRO A 8 16.68 15.37 -11.86
N SER A 9 17.96 15.06 -12.14
CA SER A 9 18.37 13.66 -12.33
C SER A 9 18.25 12.89 -11.01
N ALA A 10 18.33 11.56 -11.01
CA ALA A 10 18.40 10.78 -9.77
C ALA A 10 19.52 11.27 -8.84
N GLU A 11 20.67 11.66 -9.40
CA GLU A 11 21.79 12.29 -8.69
C GLU A 11 21.39 13.65 -8.07
N PHE A 12 20.57 14.44 -8.76
CA PHE A 12 20.04 15.67 -8.18
C PHE A 12 19.11 15.38 -7.01
N VAL A 13 18.29 14.34 -7.05
CA VAL A 13 17.41 13.99 -5.91
C VAL A 13 18.28 13.68 -4.68
N GLU A 14 19.39 12.95 -4.85
CA GLU A 14 20.33 12.71 -3.75
C GLU A 14 20.95 13.99 -3.22
N LEU A 15 21.45 14.86 -4.11
CA LEU A 15 21.99 16.16 -3.72
C LEU A 15 20.94 17.05 -3.04
N PHE A 16 19.71 17.01 -3.53
CA PHE A 16 18.58 17.79 -3.02
C PHE A 16 18.18 17.33 -1.63
N LEU A 17 18.05 16.01 -1.42
CA LEU A 17 17.80 15.41 -0.12
C LEU A 17 18.95 15.61 0.87
N ALA A 18 20.20 15.68 0.36
CA ALA A 18 21.38 15.98 1.18
C ALA A 18 21.53 17.48 1.51
N SER A 19 20.96 18.37 0.71
CA SER A 19 21.15 19.82 0.83
C SER A 19 20.22 20.50 1.84
N THR A 20 20.77 21.47 2.58
CA THR A 20 20.04 22.24 3.60
C THR A 20 19.25 23.40 2.98
N TRP A 21 18.12 23.11 2.32
CA TRP A 21 17.22 24.17 1.85
C TRP A 21 16.35 24.72 3.00
N PRO A 22 16.30 26.04 3.18
CA PRO A 22 15.33 26.64 4.07
C PRO A 22 13.93 26.57 3.42
N ASP A 23 12.99 25.91 4.11
CA ASP A 23 11.52 26.04 3.97
C ASP A 23 10.77 25.01 3.09
N LEU A 24 11.26 23.77 2.96
CA LEU A 24 10.53 22.71 2.23
C LEU A 24 9.88 21.68 3.17
N ASP A 25 8.57 21.85 3.41
CA ASP A 25 7.75 20.87 4.16
C ASP A 25 7.34 19.65 3.32
N SER A 26 7.42 19.77 1.98
CA SER A 26 6.97 18.75 1.04
C SER A 26 7.83 18.68 -0.21
N ILE A 27 8.08 17.46 -0.70
CA ILE A 27 8.75 17.19 -1.99
C ILE A 27 7.81 16.42 -2.90
N THR A 28 7.79 16.78 -4.19
CA THR A 28 7.08 16.03 -5.24
C THR A 28 8.00 15.80 -6.43
N ILE A 29 8.14 14.55 -6.86
CA ILE A 29 8.98 14.13 -8.00
C ILE A 29 8.05 13.61 -9.11
N THR A 30 8.16 14.07 -10.37
CA THR A 30 7.22 13.73 -11.47
C THR A 30 7.91 13.53 -12.83
N ASP A 31 7.39 12.64 -13.69
CA ASP A 31 7.94 12.30 -15.02
C ASP A 31 7.76 13.32 -16.16
N GLN A 32 7.04 14.45 -15.98
CA GLN A 32 6.67 15.34 -17.10
C GLN A 32 7.83 16.15 -17.73
N CYS A 33 9.08 15.75 -17.53
CA CYS A 33 10.24 16.53 -18.00
C CYS A 33 11.29 15.61 -18.64
N LYS A 34 11.50 15.78 -19.95
CA LYS A 34 12.71 15.27 -20.63
C LYS A 34 13.93 16.03 -20.06
N PRO A 35 15.05 15.35 -19.74
CA PRO A 35 16.25 16.05 -19.29
C PRO A 35 16.79 16.93 -20.41
N LEU A 36 16.90 18.24 -20.15
CA LEU A 36 17.56 19.20 -21.05
C LEU A 36 19.07 19.29 -20.82
N PHE A 37 19.58 18.67 -19.75
CA PHE A 37 20.98 18.76 -19.35
C PHE A 37 21.54 17.38 -19.00
N THR A 38 22.78 17.13 -19.39
CA THR A 38 23.56 15.98 -18.91
C THR A 38 24.00 16.23 -17.46
N SER A 39 24.28 15.17 -16.69
CA SER A 39 24.80 15.24 -15.32
C SER A 39 26.03 16.16 -15.21
N GLU A 40 26.87 16.16 -16.25
CA GLU A 40 28.08 16.98 -16.36
C GLU A 40 27.80 18.49 -16.45
N GLN A 41 26.76 18.89 -17.18
CA GLN A 41 26.35 20.31 -17.30
C GLN A 41 25.79 20.85 -15.99
N TYR A 42 25.22 19.99 -15.15
CA TYR A 42 24.65 20.38 -13.87
C TYR A 42 25.73 20.66 -12.81
N TYR A 43 26.78 19.85 -12.77
CA TYR A 43 27.94 20.08 -11.90
C TYR A 43 28.64 21.41 -12.19
N GLN A 44 28.70 21.84 -13.45
CA GLN A 44 29.28 23.13 -13.82
C GLN A 44 28.45 24.33 -13.33
N ILE A 45 27.11 24.22 -13.35
CA ILE A 45 26.22 25.27 -12.84
C ILE A 45 26.37 25.44 -11.32
N LEU A 46 26.55 24.33 -10.60
CA LEU A 46 26.77 24.36 -9.15
C LEU A 46 28.13 24.99 -8.77
N GLN A 47 29.20 24.70 -9.52
CA GLN A 47 30.51 25.33 -9.34
C GLN A 47 30.47 26.84 -9.60
N ALA A 48 29.64 27.31 -10.55
CA ALA A 48 29.46 28.73 -10.82
C ALA A 48 28.67 29.47 -9.72
N SER A 49 27.77 28.78 -9.01
CA SER A 49 26.90 29.38 -7.98
C SER A 49 27.51 29.46 -6.57
N SER A 50 28.70 28.86 -6.36
CA SER A 50 29.33 28.73 -5.05
C SER A 50 30.57 29.64 -4.83
N SER A 51 30.79 30.64 -5.68
CA SER A 51 31.87 31.62 -5.49
C SER A 51 31.40 32.90 -4.78
N PRO A 52 31.81 33.14 -3.52
CA PRO A 52 31.85 34.49 -2.98
C PRO A 52 33.10 35.20 -3.54
N SER A 53 32.90 36.40 -4.08
CA SER A 53 33.96 37.27 -4.60
C SER A 53 35.09 37.49 -3.58
N LEU A 54 36.28 36.98 -3.89
CA LEU A 54 37.55 37.49 -3.36
C LEU A 54 38.57 37.53 -4.51
N SER A 55 39.11 38.72 -4.71
CA SER A 55 40.10 39.07 -5.72
C SER A 55 41.53 38.68 -5.29
N VAL A 56 42.36 38.42 -6.32
CA VAL A 56 43.85 38.47 -6.39
C VAL A 56 44.61 37.16 -6.04
N PRO A 57 45.78 36.83 -6.66
CA PRO A 57 46.17 36.89 -8.08
C PRO A 57 46.58 35.51 -8.64
N PHE A 58 46.80 35.50 -9.96
CA PHE A 58 47.44 34.44 -10.75
C PHE A 58 48.73 33.89 -10.10
N ILE A 59 48.76 32.58 -9.84
CA ILE A 59 50.00 31.79 -9.82
C ILE A 59 49.82 30.63 -10.78
N THR A 60 50.62 30.64 -11.83
CA THR A 60 50.76 29.57 -12.80
C THR A 60 51.58 28.44 -12.16
N THR A 61 50.96 27.28 -11.92
CA THR A 61 51.73 26.07 -11.59
C THR A 61 51.13 24.83 -12.27
N THR A 62 51.99 24.18 -13.03
CA THR A 62 51.85 22.89 -13.72
C THR A 62 51.56 21.71 -12.80
N ALA A 63 50.67 20.83 -13.30
CA ALA A 63 50.56 19.37 -13.11
C ALA A 63 50.68 18.74 -11.71
N ALA A 64 49.62 18.05 -11.26
CA ALA A 64 49.68 16.67 -10.75
C ALA A 64 48.28 16.11 -10.47
N ALA A 65 47.98 14.94 -11.04
CA ALA A 65 46.82 14.14 -10.67
C ALA A 65 46.94 13.74 -9.20
N THR A 66 46.06 14.29 -8.35
CA THR A 66 45.97 13.92 -6.94
C THR A 66 44.88 12.86 -6.81
N THR A 67 45.31 11.62 -6.62
CA THR A 67 44.48 10.48 -6.22
C THR A 67 43.87 10.80 -4.86
N VAL A 68 42.54 10.95 -4.80
CA VAL A 68 41.80 11.13 -3.54
C VAL A 68 41.81 9.80 -2.79
N PRO A 69 42.27 9.74 -1.52
CA PRO A 69 42.26 8.50 -0.75
C PRO A 69 40.82 8.12 -0.37
N ALA A 70 40.42 6.91 -0.72
CA ALA A 70 39.22 6.26 -0.22
C ALA A 70 39.36 6.01 1.29
N GLY A 71 39.00 7.00 2.12
CA GLY A 71 39.13 6.87 3.57
C GLY A 71 38.96 8.15 4.40
N ALA A 72 38.50 9.26 3.81
CA ALA A 72 38.23 10.47 4.59
C ALA A 72 37.04 10.25 5.53
N THR A 73 37.35 9.94 6.79
CA THR A 73 36.37 9.81 7.87
C THR A 73 36.03 11.22 8.36
N LEU A 74 34.81 11.69 8.13
CA LEU A 74 34.34 13.01 8.56
C LEU A 74 34.62 13.23 10.06
N LEU A 75 35.19 14.39 10.40
CA LEU A 75 35.55 14.72 11.78
C LEU A 75 34.29 14.81 12.67
N PRO A 76 34.36 14.38 13.95
CA PRO A 76 33.21 14.36 14.87
C PRO A 76 32.48 15.70 15.07
N CYS A 77 33.16 16.83 14.86
CA CYS A 77 32.56 18.17 14.96
C CYS A 77 31.68 18.53 13.76
N GLU A 78 32.00 18.08 12.54
CA GLU A 78 31.18 18.34 11.35
C GLU A 78 29.87 17.53 11.40
N ARG A 79 29.89 16.33 11.98
CA ARG A 79 28.68 15.55 12.26
C ARG A 79 27.68 16.30 13.15
N ARG A 80 28.16 17.07 14.14
CA ARG A 80 27.29 17.82 15.06
C ARG A 80 26.63 19.03 14.40
N LEU A 81 27.33 19.73 13.49
CA LEU A 81 26.75 20.86 12.76
C LEU A 81 25.71 20.40 11.72
N TYR A 82 25.96 19.27 11.06
CA TYR A 82 24.99 18.67 10.13
C TYR A 82 23.70 18.18 10.80
N GLN A 83 23.75 17.75 12.07
CA GLN A 83 22.57 17.32 12.81
C GLN A 83 21.70 18.48 13.31
N ARG A 84 22.30 19.63 13.64
CA ARG A 84 21.62 20.71 14.36
C ARG A 84 20.65 21.54 13.51
N ASN A 85 20.76 21.47 12.18
CA ASN A 85 19.90 22.18 11.23
C ASN A 85 19.08 21.24 10.33
N ARG A 86 18.90 19.97 10.73
CA ARG A 86 18.05 19.04 9.96
C ARG A 86 16.60 19.46 10.08
N ARG A 87 16.06 19.98 8.98
CA ARG A 87 14.64 20.29 8.88
C ARG A 87 13.84 19.01 8.69
N SER A 88 12.67 19.03 9.31
CA SER A 88 11.71 17.95 9.35
C SER A 88 10.95 17.91 8.02
N MET A 89 11.22 16.90 7.19
CA MET A 89 10.40 16.65 6.00
C MET A 89 9.12 15.95 6.44
N ARG A 90 7.95 16.51 6.10
CA ARG A 90 6.65 15.96 6.48
C ARG A 90 5.97 15.19 5.37
N ARG A 91 6.25 15.51 4.10
CA ARG A 91 5.59 14.89 2.95
C ARG A 91 6.55 14.56 1.82
N LEU A 92 6.45 13.32 1.31
CA LEU A 92 7.14 12.83 0.12
C LEU A 92 6.11 12.27 -0.87
N ASP A 93 6.16 12.73 -2.11
CA ASP A 93 5.30 12.30 -3.21
C ASP A 93 6.16 11.95 -4.43
N VAL A 94 6.17 10.69 -4.83
CA VAL A 94 7.03 10.18 -5.91
C VAL A 94 6.16 9.62 -7.02
N LYS A 95 6.10 10.37 -8.12
CA LYS A 95 5.30 10.10 -9.31
C LYS A 95 6.19 9.83 -10.52
N THR A 96 7.28 9.12 -10.30
CA THR A 96 8.26 8.82 -11.36
C THR A 96 8.30 7.34 -11.70
N ALA A 97 8.20 7.03 -12.99
CA ALA A 97 8.40 5.69 -13.53
C ALA A 97 9.85 5.20 -13.33
N GLU A 98 10.83 6.10 -13.26
CA GLU A 98 12.23 5.73 -13.00
C GLU A 98 12.47 5.22 -11.57
N GLY A 99 11.51 5.45 -10.66
CA GLY A 99 11.60 5.07 -9.26
C GLY A 99 12.62 5.88 -8.44
N ILE A 100 12.81 5.48 -7.18
CA ILE A 100 13.87 5.98 -6.30
C ILE A 100 15.04 4.99 -6.38
N LEU A 101 16.29 5.46 -6.35
CA LEU A 101 17.45 4.57 -6.25
C LEU A 101 17.62 4.07 -4.80
N PRO A 102 18.18 2.86 -4.58
CA PRO A 102 18.42 2.35 -3.23
C PRO A 102 19.23 3.29 -2.33
N SER A 103 20.27 3.93 -2.86
CA SER A 103 21.07 4.93 -2.14
C SER A 103 20.24 6.14 -1.69
N THR A 104 19.35 6.61 -2.55
CA THR A 104 18.43 7.70 -2.23
C THR A 104 17.42 7.30 -1.15
N PHE A 105 16.90 6.06 -1.21
CA PHE A 105 16.03 5.52 -0.16
C PHE A 105 16.74 5.43 1.20
N GLU A 106 18.00 5.02 1.21
CA GLU A 106 18.84 5.00 2.42
C GLU A 106 19.06 6.39 3.01
N LEU A 107 19.24 7.41 2.17
CA LEU A 107 19.28 8.80 2.63
C LEU A 107 17.94 9.20 3.26
N LEU A 108 16.80 8.93 2.60
CA LEU A 108 15.47 9.21 3.17
C LEU A 108 15.28 8.54 4.53
N ARG A 109 15.69 7.28 4.64
CA ARG A 109 15.61 6.49 5.87
C ARG A 109 16.39 7.13 7.01
N ASN A 110 17.65 7.52 6.75
CA ASN A 110 18.55 8.06 7.76
C ASN A 110 18.28 9.52 8.14
N LEU A 111 17.56 10.26 7.29
CA LEU A 111 17.36 11.69 7.45
C LEU A 111 15.94 12.08 7.89
N HIS A 112 14.91 11.35 7.45
CA HIS A 112 13.54 11.89 7.45
C HIS A 112 12.45 10.95 7.99
N PHE A 113 12.72 9.66 8.21
CA PHE A 113 11.70 8.71 8.66
C PHE A 113 11.07 9.06 10.01
N GLU A 114 11.83 9.71 10.90
CA GLU A 114 11.30 10.15 12.20
C GLU A 114 10.26 11.28 12.06
N THR A 115 10.34 12.06 11.00
CA THR A 115 9.53 13.28 10.83
C THR A 115 8.44 13.17 9.79
N ILE A 116 8.56 12.20 8.89
CA ILE A 116 7.67 12.10 7.75
C ILE A 116 6.28 11.61 8.16
N GLN A 117 5.27 12.31 7.66
CA GLN A 117 3.86 12.07 7.96
C GLN A 117 3.12 11.50 6.76
N LYS A 118 3.54 11.83 5.54
CA LYS A 118 2.85 11.41 4.31
C LYS A 118 3.85 10.91 3.28
N ILE A 119 3.64 9.70 2.80
CA ILE A 119 4.45 9.08 1.75
C ILE A 119 3.52 8.55 0.66
N ASP A 120 3.75 8.98 -0.58
CA ASP A 120 3.08 8.46 -1.78
C ASP A 120 4.11 7.88 -2.75
N LEU A 121 4.09 6.56 -2.91
CA LEU A 121 4.97 5.76 -3.77
C LEU A 121 4.16 4.91 -4.76
N ILE A 122 2.90 5.29 -5.04
CA ILE A 122 2.02 4.43 -5.83
C ILE A 122 2.46 4.27 -7.29
N TYR A 123 3.17 5.27 -7.83
CA TYR A 123 3.71 5.28 -9.20
C TYR A 123 5.22 5.04 -9.28
N CYS A 124 5.86 4.72 -8.14
CA CYS A 124 7.29 4.49 -8.09
C CYS A 124 7.59 3.02 -8.48
N GLU A 125 8.10 2.77 -9.68
CA GLU A 125 8.38 1.39 -10.15
C GLU A 125 9.46 0.68 -9.30
N GLY A 126 10.35 1.43 -8.66
CA GLY A 126 11.33 0.91 -7.71
C GLY A 126 10.77 0.55 -6.33
N ASN A 127 9.49 0.82 -6.06
CA ASN A 127 8.88 0.55 -4.77
C ASN A 127 8.72 -0.96 -4.54
N THR A 128 9.64 -1.53 -3.78
CA THR A 128 9.58 -2.93 -3.36
C THR A 128 8.71 -3.10 -2.10
N SER A 129 8.15 -4.29 -1.94
CA SER A 129 7.47 -4.69 -0.70
C SER A 129 8.35 -4.46 0.55
N GLN A 130 9.65 -4.75 0.44
CA GLN A 130 10.63 -4.52 1.51
C GLN A 130 10.77 -3.05 1.91
N TRP A 131 10.77 -2.13 0.95
CA TRP A 131 10.81 -0.69 1.25
C TRP A 131 9.56 -0.22 1.96
N SER A 132 8.40 -0.68 1.51
CA SER A 132 7.12 -0.38 2.14
C SER A 132 7.08 -0.87 3.60
N ILE A 133 7.59 -2.08 3.86
CA ILE A 133 7.73 -2.62 5.22
C ILE A 133 8.69 -1.79 6.07
N GLN A 134 9.86 -1.40 5.53
CA GLN A 134 10.81 -0.55 6.25
C GLN A 134 10.20 0.80 6.62
N ILE A 135 9.42 1.41 5.73
CA ILE A 135 8.67 2.64 6.01
C ILE A 135 7.69 2.41 7.17
N LEU A 136 6.83 1.39 7.09
CA LEU A 136 5.81 1.11 8.11
C LEU A 136 6.41 0.77 9.49
N THR A 137 7.58 0.16 9.52
CA THR A 137 8.28 -0.23 10.76
C THR A 137 9.22 0.84 11.32
N SER A 138 9.54 1.88 10.53
CA SER A 138 10.54 2.90 10.91
C SER A 138 10.02 4.33 10.97
N CYS A 139 8.80 4.60 10.49
CA CYS A 139 8.20 5.94 10.51
C CYS A 139 7.11 6.07 11.58
N PRO A 140 7.43 6.45 12.83
CA PRO A 140 6.44 6.53 13.92
C PRO A 140 5.39 7.62 13.70
N GLY A 141 5.76 8.71 13.02
CA GLY A 141 4.86 9.85 12.74
C GLY A 141 4.01 9.71 11.47
N LEU A 142 4.05 8.56 10.79
CA LEU A 142 3.37 8.36 9.51
C LEU A 142 1.84 8.34 9.68
N GLU A 143 1.15 9.23 8.98
CA GLU A 143 -0.30 9.40 8.96
C GLU A 143 -0.95 8.90 7.65
N SER A 144 -0.24 8.98 6.52
CA SER A 144 -0.75 8.54 5.21
C SER A 144 0.34 7.82 4.42
N PHE A 145 0.04 6.60 3.98
CA PHE A 145 0.95 5.77 3.20
C PHE A 145 0.26 5.20 1.97
N ARG A 146 0.87 5.42 0.80
CA ARG A 146 0.36 4.91 -0.48
C ARG A 146 1.47 4.18 -1.24
N ALA A 147 1.20 2.95 -1.68
CA ALA A 147 2.15 2.08 -2.37
C ALA A 147 1.44 1.13 -3.35
N LYS A 148 2.18 0.63 -4.35
CA LYS A 148 1.67 -0.30 -5.38
C LYS A 148 1.29 -1.67 -4.80
N GLY A 149 2.08 -2.23 -3.89
CA GLY A 149 1.71 -3.45 -3.18
C GLY A 149 2.77 -3.95 -2.20
N ILE A 150 2.35 -4.82 -1.28
CA ILE A 150 3.19 -5.49 -0.29
C ILE A 150 2.81 -6.97 -0.26
N LYS A 151 3.81 -7.85 -0.13
CA LYS A 151 3.59 -9.28 0.04
C LYS A 151 3.29 -9.60 1.50
N ALA A 152 2.29 -10.45 1.74
CA ALA A 152 1.92 -10.88 3.09
C ALA A 152 3.10 -11.56 3.80
N GLN A 153 3.89 -12.36 3.09
CA GLN A 153 5.10 -12.99 3.65
C GLN A 153 6.07 -11.95 4.26
N ASP A 154 6.30 -10.84 3.56
CA ASP A 154 7.19 -9.78 4.05
C ASP A 154 6.60 -9.06 5.27
N ILE A 155 5.27 -8.84 5.29
CA ILE A 155 4.56 -8.30 6.46
C ILE A 155 4.75 -9.21 7.66
N LEU A 156 4.49 -10.52 7.49
CA LEU A 156 4.54 -11.50 8.57
C LEU A 156 5.97 -11.64 9.10
N GLN A 157 6.97 -11.78 8.21
CA GLN A 157 8.38 -11.88 8.61
C GLN A 157 8.83 -10.64 9.39
N ALA A 158 8.50 -9.45 8.91
CA ALA A 158 8.89 -8.22 9.60
C ALA A 158 8.17 -8.05 10.93
N SER A 159 6.88 -8.43 11.02
CA SER A 159 6.09 -8.31 12.24
C SER A 159 6.62 -9.15 13.41
N GLN A 160 7.32 -10.26 13.12
CA GLN A 160 7.99 -11.07 14.13
C GLN A 160 9.20 -10.36 14.74
N GLN A 161 9.85 -9.49 13.98
CA GLN A 161 11.03 -8.74 14.43
C GLN A 161 10.64 -7.41 15.06
N ARG A 162 9.71 -6.69 14.42
CA ARG A 162 9.29 -5.36 14.84
C ARG A 162 7.86 -5.06 14.39
N PRO A 163 6.96 -4.65 15.30
CA PRO A 163 5.63 -4.19 14.91
C PRO A 163 5.71 -2.90 14.10
N TRP A 164 4.64 -2.58 13.37
CA TRP A 164 4.53 -1.29 12.68
C TRP A 164 4.65 -0.13 13.68
N ALA A 165 5.53 0.82 13.36
CA ALA A 165 5.80 1.98 14.21
C ALA A 165 4.73 3.07 14.05
N CYS A 166 4.09 3.13 12.89
CA CYS A 166 3.10 4.14 12.50
C CYS A 166 1.73 3.96 13.19
N ARG A 167 1.68 4.07 14.52
CA ARG A 167 0.42 3.92 15.29
C ARG A 167 -0.61 5.02 15.00
N GLY A 168 -0.16 6.16 14.44
CA GLY A 168 -1.00 7.26 13.99
C GLY A 168 -1.49 7.16 12.55
N LEU A 169 -1.28 6.03 11.86
CA LEU A 169 -1.64 5.88 10.46
C LEU A 169 -3.16 5.99 10.26
N ARG A 170 -3.58 6.95 9.45
CA ARG A 170 -4.98 7.25 9.11
C ARG A 170 -5.37 6.77 7.73
N GLU A 171 -4.43 6.72 6.80
CA GLU A 171 -4.67 6.32 5.42
C GLU A 171 -3.65 5.28 4.99
N LEU A 172 -4.14 4.10 4.60
CA LEU A 172 -3.32 3.03 4.05
C LEU A 172 -3.87 2.64 2.67
N THR A 173 -3.17 3.04 1.62
CA THR A 173 -3.46 2.63 0.24
C THR A 173 -2.41 1.65 -0.24
N VAL A 174 -2.68 0.35 -0.16
CA VAL A 174 -1.74 -0.67 -0.57
C VAL A 174 -2.43 -1.97 -0.97
N PHE A 175 -1.95 -2.62 -2.03
CA PHE A 175 -2.41 -3.95 -2.39
C PHE A 175 -1.66 -4.96 -1.54
N ILE A 176 -2.38 -5.80 -0.77
CA ILE A 176 -1.76 -6.86 0.00
C ILE A 176 -1.88 -8.15 -0.82
N ASP A 177 -0.76 -8.57 -1.40
CA ASP A 177 -0.64 -9.84 -2.09
C ASP A 177 -0.33 -10.95 -1.09
N MET A 178 -1.25 -11.87 -0.90
CA MET A 178 -1.06 -13.01 -0.01
C MET A 178 0.05 -13.95 -0.52
N GLY A 179 0.41 -13.88 -1.80
CA GLY A 179 1.53 -14.65 -2.36
C GLY A 179 1.30 -16.16 -2.34
N PHE A 180 0.05 -16.59 -2.17
CA PHE A 180 -0.32 -17.99 -2.17
C PHE A 180 -0.10 -18.61 -3.54
N GLN A 181 0.24 -19.90 -3.57
CA GLN A 181 0.47 -20.62 -4.83
C GLN A 181 -0.87 -21.04 -5.45
N ASN A 182 -0.93 -21.21 -6.77
CA ASN A 182 -2.09 -21.72 -7.50
C ASN A 182 -3.38 -20.87 -7.39
N ASN A 183 -3.39 -19.66 -7.94
CA ASN A 183 -4.49 -18.69 -7.73
C ASN A 183 -5.64 -18.87 -8.72
N GLY A 184 -5.99 -20.14 -8.93
CA GLY A 184 -7.13 -20.54 -9.72
C GLY A 184 -8.41 -19.92 -9.15
N PRO A 185 -9.36 -19.51 -10.01
CA PRO A 185 -10.59 -18.84 -9.61
C PRO A 185 -11.44 -19.61 -8.59
N ASN A 186 -11.28 -20.93 -8.55
CA ASN A 186 -12.10 -21.84 -7.73
C ASN A 186 -11.30 -22.46 -6.58
N ARG A 187 -10.08 -21.99 -6.32
CA ARG A 187 -9.25 -22.53 -5.25
C ARG A 187 -9.80 -22.11 -3.89
N ARG A 188 -9.85 -23.06 -2.96
CA ARG A 188 -10.07 -22.79 -1.54
C ARG A 188 -8.74 -22.52 -0.84
N PHE A 189 -8.74 -21.58 0.08
CA PHE A 189 -7.63 -21.35 0.99
C PHE A 189 -7.51 -22.52 1.95
N THR A 190 -6.29 -22.94 2.20
CA THR A 190 -6.02 -23.94 3.24
C THR A 190 -6.15 -23.32 4.63
N PRO A 191 -6.31 -24.13 5.69
CA PRO A 191 -6.33 -23.62 7.06
C PRO A 191 -5.10 -22.75 7.38
N GLU A 192 -3.90 -23.13 6.93
CA GLU A 192 -2.65 -22.38 7.15
C GLU A 192 -2.67 -21.02 6.46
N GLU A 193 -3.26 -20.94 5.27
CA GLU A 193 -3.43 -19.68 4.54
C GLU A 193 -4.43 -18.76 5.22
N LEU A 194 -5.51 -19.31 5.80
CA LEU A 194 -6.44 -18.54 6.63
C LEU A 194 -5.76 -18.03 7.90
N VAL A 195 -4.84 -18.79 8.51
CA VAL A 195 -4.04 -18.31 9.66
C VAL A 195 -3.16 -17.11 9.27
N GLN A 196 -2.54 -17.14 8.09
CA GLN A 196 -1.81 -16.00 7.53
C GLN A 196 -2.75 -14.82 7.28
N CYS A 197 -3.92 -15.10 6.69
CA CYS A 197 -5.16 -14.32 6.70
C CYS A 197 -5.31 -13.43 7.92
N ARG A 198 -5.61 -14.13 9.01
CA ARG A 198 -5.94 -13.58 10.32
C ARG A 198 -4.77 -12.80 10.91
N SER A 199 -3.54 -13.25 10.68
CA SER A 199 -2.35 -12.57 11.18
C SER A 199 -2.19 -11.18 10.55
N ILE A 200 -2.46 -11.03 9.25
CA ILE A 200 -2.49 -9.72 8.60
C ILE A 200 -3.62 -8.85 9.17
N PHE A 201 -4.83 -9.40 9.34
CA PHE A 201 -5.93 -8.64 9.93
C PHE A 201 -5.67 -8.18 11.36
N ARG A 202 -4.96 -8.96 12.19
CA ARG A 202 -4.52 -8.51 13.53
C ARG A 202 -3.62 -7.29 13.44
N LEU A 203 -2.66 -7.29 12.51
CA LEU A 203 -1.77 -6.14 12.30
C LEU A 203 -2.54 -4.90 11.81
N LEU A 204 -3.54 -5.08 10.96
CA LEU A 204 -4.42 -3.99 10.53
C LEU A 204 -5.31 -3.48 11.66
N ALA A 205 -5.85 -4.37 12.51
CA ALA A 205 -6.68 -4.02 13.67
C ALA A 205 -5.91 -3.19 14.72
N ASP A 206 -4.59 -3.36 14.76
CA ASP A 206 -3.66 -2.61 15.59
C ASP A 206 -3.52 -1.13 15.19
N LEU A 207 -3.94 -0.77 13.97
CA LEU A 207 -3.97 0.61 13.46
C LEU A 207 -5.28 1.31 13.87
N ARG A 208 -5.39 1.65 15.16
CA ARG A 208 -6.61 2.23 15.75
C ARG A 208 -7.03 3.58 15.16
N GLU A 209 -6.08 4.31 14.58
CA GLU A 209 -6.32 5.60 13.94
C GLU A 209 -6.69 5.48 12.45
N LEU A 210 -6.86 4.27 11.91
CA LEU A 210 -7.12 4.06 10.50
C LEU A 210 -8.52 4.55 10.10
N HIS A 211 -8.57 5.48 9.14
CA HIS A 211 -9.79 6.04 8.54
C HIS A 211 -10.02 5.51 7.13
N THR A 212 -8.95 5.28 6.36
CA THR A 212 -9.04 4.79 4.98
C THR A 212 -8.18 3.54 4.83
N LEU A 213 -8.80 2.44 4.42
CA LEU A 213 -8.15 1.22 3.96
C LEU A 213 -8.48 1.03 2.48
N ASP A 214 -7.48 1.21 1.62
CA ASP A 214 -7.64 1.09 0.17
C ASP A 214 -6.68 0.04 -0.41
N MET A 215 -7.24 -1.09 -0.80
CA MET A 215 -6.55 -2.19 -1.47
C MET A 215 -6.92 -2.28 -2.96
N LEU A 216 -7.69 -1.33 -3.49
CA LEU A 216 -8.16 -1.32 -4.88
C LEU A 216 -7.24 -0.47 -5.76
N THR A 217 -6.99 0.77 -5.36
CA THR A 217 -6.29 1.75 -6.21
C THR A 217 -4.89 1.28 -6.56
N SER A 218 -4.21 0.68 -5.60
CA SER A 218 -2.90 0.05 -5.74
C SER A 218 -2.89 -1.09 -6.76
N TYR A 219 -3.96 -1.91 -6.85
CA TYR A 219 -4.08 -2.96 -7.87
C TYR A 219 -4.19 -2.40 -9.29
N ALA A 220 -4.95 -1.31 -9.46
CA ALA A 220 -5.11 -0.67 -10.77
C ALA A 220 -3.78 -0.17 -11.34
N TYR A 221 -2.79 0.13 -10.49
CA TYR A 221 -1.42 0.50 -10.89
C TYR A 221 -0.44 -0.67 -10.83
N ALA A 222 -0.75 -1.73 -10.07
CA ALA A 222 -0.03 -2.99 -10.15
C ALA A 222 -0.12 -3.60 -11.55
N CYS A 223 -1.21 -3.32 -12.27
CA CYS A 223 -1.45 -3.74 -13.64
C CYS A 223 -1.27 -2.53 -14.56
N ASP A 224 -0.36 -2.59 -15.53
CA ASP A 224 -0.14 -1.53 -16.51
C ASP A 224 -1.48 -1.04 -17.12
N PRO A 225 -1.85 0.25 -16.95
CA PRO A 225 -3.15 0.78 -17.35
C PRO A 225 -3.41 0.74 -18.86
N CYS A 226 -2.42 0.36 -19.69
CA CYS A 226 -2.46 0.59 -21.14
C CYS A 226 -3.00 -0.58 -21.98
N ASN A 227 -3.34 -1.75 -21.44
CA ASN A 227 -3.83 -2.86 -22.28
C ASN A 227 -5.04 -3.59 -21.67
N LEU A 228 -6.23 -3.15 -22.07
CA LEU A 228 -7.50 -3.84 -21.77
C LEU A 228 -7.52 -5.30 -22.28
N ASN A 229 -6.61 -5.69 -23.19
CA ASN A 229 -6.51 -7.07 -23.65
C ASN A 229 -5.91 -8.04 -22.62
N TYR A 230 -5.22 -7.55 -21.57
CA TYR A 230 -4.69 -8.42 -20.51
C TYR A 230 -5.78 -9.14 -19.71
N HIS A 231 -7.05 -8.71 -19.82
CA HIS A 231 -8.20 -9.44 -19.27
C HIS A 231 -8.45 -10.80 -19.86
N ARG A 232 -7.81 -11.13 -20.97
CA ARG A 232 -7.99 -12.42 -21.63
C ARG A 232 -6.82 -13.38 -21.46
N ASP A 233 -5.66 -12.91 -20.97
CA ASP A 233 -4.51 -13.78 -20.77
C ASP A 233 -4.50 -14.34 -19.32
N PRO A 234 -4.86 -15.63 -19.12
CA PRO A 234 -4.83 -16.26 -17.81
C PRO A 234 -3.41 -16.38 -17.25
N HIS A 235 -2.37 -16.28 -18.08
CA HIS A 235 -0.96 -16.34 -17.67
C HIS A 235 -0.39 -14.98 -17.27
N HIS A 236 -1.14 -13.88 -17.48
CA HIS A 236 -0.65 -12.56 -17.11
C HIS A 236 -0.41 -12.51 -15.58
N PRO A 237 0.74 -11.99 -15.10
CA PRO A 237 1.14 -12.03 -13.69
C PRO A 237 0.08 -11.53 -12.69
N ARG A 238 -0.77 -10.60 -13.12
CA ARG A 238 -1.94 -10.13 -12.34
C ARG A 238 -2.94 -11.22 -11.94
N HIS A 239 -3.07 -12.28 -12.73
CA HIS A 239 -3.89 -13.46 -12.41
C HIS A 239 -3.19 -14.39 -11.41
N LEU A 240 -1.94 -14.11 -11.06
CA LEU A 240 -1.20 -14.77 -9.99
C LEU A 240 -1.27 -13.97 -8.67
N LEU A 241 -1.83 -12.76 -8.66
CA LEU A 241 -1.98 -11.99 -7.42
C LEU A 241 -3.17 -12.53 -6.61
N VAL A 242 -2.99 -12.62 -5.29
CA VAL A 242 -4.01 -13.06 -4.34
C VAL A 242 -4.28 -11.92 -3.37
N PRO A 243 -5.41 -11.23 -3.48
CA PRO A 243 -5.67 -10.14 -2.57
C PRO A 243 -6.05 -10.68 -1.17
N LEU A 244 -5.73 -9.94 -0.12
CA LEU A 244 -6.21 -10.23 1.24
C LEU A 244 -7.76 -10.36 1.25
N PRO A 245 -8.32 -11.55 1.53
CA PRO A 245 -9.76 -11.79 1.44
C PRO A 245 -10.53 -11.06 2.53
N ILE A 246 -11.53 -10.28 2.14
CA ILE A 246 -12.38 -9.51 3.04
C ILE A 246 -13.52 -10.38 3.57
N ARG A 247 -13.17 -11.38 4.39
CA ARG A 247 -14.07 -12.42 4.90
C ARG A 247 -13.93 -12.63 6.39
N LEU A 248 -15.03 -12.94 7.07
CA LEU A 248 -15.01 -13.22 8.52
C LEU A 248 -14.13 -14.43 8.84
N LYS A 249 -14.23 -15.53 8.08
CA LYS A 249 -13.36 -16.71 8.26
C LYS A 249 -11.87 -16.37 8.13
N ALA A 250 -11.53 -15.40 7.29
CA ALA A 250 -10.15 -14.96 7.09
C ALA A 250 -9.64 -13.97 8.16
N GLY A 251 -10.49 -13.52 9.09
CA GLY A 251 -10.09 -12.62 10.18
C GLY A 251 -10.62 -11.19 10.08
N LEU A 252 -11.55 -10.89 9.16
CA LEU A 252 -12.18 -9.57 9.08
C LEU A 252 -12.78 -9.13 10.42
N ASP A 253 -13.30 -10.08 11.20
CA ASP A 253 -13.86 -9.89 12.54
C ASP A 253 -12.87 -9.25 13.52
N LEU A 254 -11.58 -9.53 13.36
CA LEU A 254 -10.52 -8.99 14.21
C LEU A 254 -10.40 -7.47 14.08
N MET A 255 -10.88 -6.89 12.98
CA MET A 255 -10.93 -5.44 12.77
C MET A 255 -12.15 -4.75 13.42
N GLN A 256 -12.92 -5.43 14.29
CA GLN A 256 -14.10 -4.84 14.96
C GLN A 256 -13.79 -3.51 15.68
N ASN A 257 -12.58 -3.37 16.21
CA ASN A 257 -12.15 -2.19 16.97
C ASN A 257 -11.72 -1.00 16.09
N SER A 258 -11.74 -1.15 14.77
CA SER A 258 -11.40 -0.10 13.79
C SER A 258 -12.55 0.91 13.66
N THR A 259 -12.97 1.50 14.77
CA THR A 259 -14.17 2.34 14.89
C THR A 259 -14.07 3.68 14.13
N LYS A 260 -12.86 4.08 13.74
CA LYS A 260 -12.58 5.28 12.95
C LYS A 260 -12.61 5.05 11.44
N LEU A 261 -12.78 3.81 11.00
CA LEU A 261 -12.74 3.45 9.59
C LEU A 261 -13.95 4.08 8.86
N GLU A 262 -13.66 4.95 7.90
CA GLU A 262 -14.66 5.67 7.09
C GLU A 262 -14.71 5.20 5.65
N LYS A 263 -13.59 4.69 5.13
CA LYS A 263 -13.46 4.28 3.73
C LYS A 263 -12.79 2.92 3.64
N VAL A 264 -13.44 1.99 2.95
CA VAL A 264 -12.89 0.67 2.64
C VAL A 264 -13.03 0.41 1.16
N TRP A 265 -11.89 0.32 0.47
CA TRP A 265 -11.81 -0.03 -0.94
C TRP A 265 -11.04 -1.34 -1.12
N PHE A 266 -11.59 -2.29 -1.87
CA PHE A 266 -10.97 -3.60 -2.08
C PHE A 266 -11.12 -4.08 -3.52
N TRP A 267 -10.23 -4.98 -3.94
CA TRP A 267 -10.25 -5.48 -5.32
C TRP A 267 -11.38 -6.48 -5.54
N GLY A 268 -12.35 -6.09 -6.37
CA GLY A 268 -13.56 -6.88 -6.60
C GLY A 268 -13.44 -8.04 -7.59
N GLY A 269 -12.41 -8.05 -8.45
CA GLY A 269 -12.30 -9.02 -9.55
C GLY A 269 -12.19 -10.49 -9.11
N ARG A 270 -11.81 -10.73 -7.84
CA ARG A 270 -11.67 -12.07 -7.24
C ARG A 270 -12.20 -12.18 -5.82
N GLN A 271 -12.71 -11.09 -5.25
CA GLN A 271 -13.26 -11.11 -3.91
C GLN A 271 -14.77 -11.12 -3.96
N TYR A 272 -15.33 -12.23 -3.47
CA TYR A 272 -16.74 -12.36 -3.19
C TYR A 272 -17.00 -11.79 -1.81
N LEU A 273 -17.88 -10.79 -1.71
CA LEU A 273 -18.33 -10.23 -0.44
C LEU A 273 -19.78 -10.64 -0.19
N PRO A 274 -20.04 -11.69 0.61
CA PRO A 274 -21.40 -12.11 0.91
C PRO A 274 -22.13 -11.10 1.80
N LYS A 275 -23.45 -11.23 1.84
CA LYS A 275 -24.33 -10.39 2.68
C LYS A 275 -23.95 -10.45 4.18
N ARG A 276 -23.49 -11.60 4.67
CA ARG A 276 -23.09 -11.81 6.08
C ARG A 276 -21.94 -10.86 6.47
N GLU A 277 -20.89 -10.82 5.65
CA GLU A 277 -19.71 -9.98 5.83
C GLU A 277 -20.08 -8.51 5.73
N LEU A 278 -20.91 -8.15 4.75
CA LEU A 278 -21.36 -6.78 4.56
C LEU A 278 -22.20 -6.28 5.74
N ASN A 279 -23.14 -7.08 6.22
CA ASN A 279 -23.90 -6.79 7.44
C ASN A 279 -22.96 -6.60 8.62
N TRP A 280 -21.96 -7.48 8.78
CA TRP A 280 -20.98 -7.36 9.84
C TRP A 280 -20.20 -6.04 9.76
N MET A 281 -19.76 -5.62 8.56
CA MET A 281 -19.06 -4.35 8.37
C MET A 281 -19.91 -3.16 8.78
N VAL A 282 -21.16 -3.09 8.30
CA VAL A 282 -22.11 -2.02 8.62
C VAL A 282 -22.39 -1.97 10.13
N LEU A 283 -22.52 -3.14 10.77
CA LEU A 283 -22.77 -3.23 12.20
C LEU A 283 -21.58 -2.80 13.04
N ASN A 284 -20.34 -3.10 12.64
CA ASN A 284 -19.16 -2.85 13.47
C ASN A 284 -18.44 -1.52 13.14
N TRP A 285 -18.48 -1.07 11.89
CA TRP A 285 -17.82 0.16 11.45
C TRP A 285 -18.82 1.30 11.31
N LYS A 286 -19.26 1.85 12.45
CA LYS A 286 -20.31 2.88 12.52
C LYS A 286 -20.00 4.18 11.77
N ARG A 287 -18.73 4.43 11.46
CA ARG A 287 -18.27 5.61 10.72
C ARG A 287 -18.05 5.35 9.23
N LEU A 288 -18.33 4.13 8.75
CA LEU A 288 -18.19 3.77 7.34
C LEU A 288 -19.10 4.67 6.50
N LYS A 289 -18.49 5.41 5.57
CA LYS A 289 -19.16 6.32 4.63
C LYS A 289 -18.95 5.89 3.18
N ASN A 290 -17.87 5.18 2.89
CA ASN A 290 -17.55 4.73 1.55
C ASN A 290 -17.14 3.27 1.58
N LEU A 291 -17.86 2.46 0.84
CA LEU A 291 -17.52 1.06 0.63
C LEU A 291 -17.45 0.83 -0.88
N ALA A 292 -16.26 0.52 -1.37
CA ALA A 292 -16.08 0.24 -2.78
C ALA A 292 -15.26 -1.01 -3.06
N GLY A 293 -15.59 -1.66 -4.16
CA GLY A 293 -14.92 -2.86 -4.60
C GLY A 293 -15.90 -3.64 -5.47
N GLY A 294 -15.52 -3.89 -6.72
CA GLY A 294 -16.40 -4.52 -7.72
C GLY A 294 -16.73 -5.98 -7.39
N GLY A 295 -17.45 -6.22 -6.31
CA GLY A 295 -17.73 -7.55 -5.79
C GLY A 295 -18.75 -8.29 -6.64
N ARG A 296 -18.58 -9.60 -6.71
CA ARG A 296 -19.64 -10.52 -7.11
C ARG A 296 -20.34 -11.00 -5.83
N ILE A 297 -21.66 -10.87 -5.74
CA ILE A 297 -22.43 -11.33 -4.57
C ILE A 297 -23.07 -12.68 -4.91
N ARG A 298 -22.74 -13.72 -4.13
CA ARG A 298 -23.36 -15.04 -4.24
C ARG A 298 -24.62 -15.06 -3.38
N LEU A 299 -25.77 -15.29 -4.01
CA LEU A 299 -27.06 -15.46 -3.34
C LEU A 299 -27.45 -16.93 -3.45
N GLY A 300 -27.82 -17.54 -2.31
CA GLY A 300 -28.35 -18.90 -2.28
C GLY A 300 -29.66 -19.03 -3.08
N ALA A 301 -29.77 -20.13 -3.82
CA ALA A 301 -30.84 -20.71 -4.67
C ALA A 301 -32.17 -19.94 -4.98
N PRO A 302 -32.75 -20.09 -6.20
CA PRO A 302 -33.68 -19.12 -6.78
C PRO A 302 -35.14 -19.60 -6.93
N LYS A 303 -36.09 -18.65 -7.02
CA LYS A 303 -37.23 -18.74 -7.97
C LYS A 303 -37.57 -17.37 -8.58
N SER A 304 -37.67 -17.37 -9.90
CA SER A 304 -38.09 -16.32 -10.84
C SER A 304 -37.01 -15.32 -11.29
N LEU A 305 -37.03 -15.05 -12.59
CA LEU A 305 -35.85 -14.79 -13.42
C LEU A 305 -35.87 -13.40 -14.09
N GLU A 306 -36.79 -12.53 -13.69
CA GLU A 306 -36.84 -11.12 -14.08
C GLU A 306 -36.08 -10.21 -13.09
N ASP A 307 -35.61 -10.78 -11.97
CA ASP A 307 -34.97 -10.08 -10.85
C ASP A 307 -33.45 -9.82 -11.00
N LYS A 308 -32.91 -9.95 -12.22
CA LYS A 308 -31.45 -10.06 -12.47
C LYS A 308 -30.63 -8.77 -12.32
N TYR A 309 -31.27 -7.66 -11.92
CA TYR A 309 -30.63 -6.44 -11.42
C TYR A 309 -31.22 -5.97 -10.08
N ILE A 310 -32.08 -6.78 -9.45
CA ILE A 310 -32.91 -6.42 -8.30
C ILE A 310 -32.14 -6.50 -6.97
N TRP A 311 -30.84 -6.78 -6.94
CA TRP A 311 -30.07 -6.66 -5.69
C TRP A 311 -28.92 -5.67 -5.74
N ALA A 312 -28.32 -5.38 -6.90
CA ALA A 312 -27.33 -4.30 -6.95
C ALA A 312 -27.96 -2.97 -6.56
N LYS A 313 -29.16 -2.68 -7.09
CA LYS A 313 -29.90 -1.46 -6.77
C LYS A 313 -30.48 -1.48 -5.35
N PRO A 314 -31.21 -2.50 -4.88
CA PRO A 314 -31.64 -2.58 -3.48
C PRO A 314 -30.52 -2.64 -2.45
N LEU A 315 -29.40 -3.31 -2.72
CA LEU A 315 -28.24 -3.26 -1.82
C LEU A 315 -27.62 -1.87 -1.81
N GLN A 316 -27.41 -1.27 -2.98
CA GLN A 316 -26.90 0.09 -3.08
C GLN A 316 -27.87 1.07 -2.42
N ASN A 317 -29.18 0.89 -2.57
CA ASN A 317 -30.21 1.67 -1.89
C ASN A 317 -30.12 1.49 -0.38
N TRP A 318 -30.03 0.26 0.12
CA TRP A 318 -29.86 -0.04 1.54
C TRP A 318 -28.59 0.60 2.11
N LEU A 319 -27.45 0.51 1.40
CA LEU A 319 -26.21 1.18 1.79
C LEU A 319 -26.36 2.70 1.76
N ASN A 320 -26.99 3.25 0.72
CA ASN A 320 -27.24 4.70 0.60
C ASN A 320 -28.20 5.22 1.69
N GLU A 321 -29.22 4.44 2.07
CA GLU A 321 -30.14 4.75 3.19
C GLU A 321 -29.39 4.82 4.53
N LEU A 322 -28.31 4.03 4.66
CA LEU A 322 -27.39 4.08 5.79
C LEU A 322 -26.31 5.18 5.65
N GLY A 323 -26.36 5.99 4.59
CA GLY A 323 -25.37 7.04 4.30
C GLY A 323 -24.03 6.52 3.77
N ILE A 324 -23.97 5.26 3.31
CA ILE A 324 -22.76 4.62 2.77
C ILE A 324 -22.77 4.72 1.24
N SER A 325 -21.84 5.52 0.71
CA SER A 325 -21.58 5.63 -0.72
C SER A 325 -20.91 4.38 -1.27
N THR A 326 -21.41 3.91 -2.41
CA THR A 326 -20.84 2.79 -3.18
C THR A 326 -20.29 3.22 -4.54
N LEU A 327 -19.95 4.51 -4.70
CA LEU A 327 -19.44 5.06 -5.96
C LEU A 327 -18.26 4.24 -6.51
N GLY A 328 -18.30 3.95 -7.81
CA GLY A 328 -17.28 3.15 -8.49
C GLY A 328 -17.40 1.63 -8.30
N THR A 329 -18.44 1.16 -7.61
CA THR A 329 -18.67 -0.27 -7.40
C THR A 329 -19.67 -0.85 -8.39
N ARG A 330 -19.34 -2.01 -8.94
CA ARG A 330 -20.30 -2.89 -9.62
C ARG A 330 -20.52 -4.12 -8.76
N TYR A 331 -21.77 -4.36 -8.38
CA TYR A 331 -22.17 -5.60 -7.71
C TYR A 331 -22.75 -6.54 -8.77
N GLU A 332 -22.06 -7.64 -9.07
CA GLU A 332 -22.55 -8.63 -10.04
C GLU A 332 -23.26 -9.78 -9.31
N GLN A 333 -24.41 -10.21 -9.84
CA GLN A 333 -25.13 -11.40 -9.38
C GLN A 333 -24.68 -12.62 -10.18
N TYR A 334 -24.24 -13.69 -9.51
CA TYR A 334 -23.93 -14.95 -10.17
C TYR A 334 -25.10 -15.93 -10.05
N ALA A 335 -25.58 -16.45 -11.19
CA ALA A 335 -26.61 -17.48 -11.22
C ALA A 335 -25.96 -18.87 -11.19
N GLU A 336 -26.20 -19.65 -10.12
CA GLU A 336 -25.63 -21.00 -9.95
C GLU A 336 -26.13 -22.01 -11.00
N ASN A 337 -27.25 -21.72 -11.68
CA ASN A 337 -27.86 -22.62 -12.66
C ASN A 337 -27.32 -22.45 -14.09
N MET A 338 -26.33 -21.59 -14.31
CA MET A 338 -25.51 -21.75 -15.51
C MET A 338 -24.60 -22.93 -15.27
N SER A 339 -24.89 -24.03 -15.95
CA SER A 339 -24.05 -25.21 -16.14
C SER A 339 -22.72 -24.90 -16.85
N SER A 340 -22.13 -23.74 -16.57
CA SER A 340 -20.75 -23.43 -16.86
C SER A 340 -19.88 -24.36 -15.99
N PRO A 341 -18.90 -25.07 -16.56
CA PRO A 341 -18.00 -25.97 -15.83
C PRO A 341 -17.19 -25.28 -14.71
N GLU A 342 -17.14 -23.95 -14.70
CA GLU A 342 -16.43 -23.17 -13.69
C GLU A 342 -17.37 -22.83 -12.52
N LYS A 343 -17.62 -23.80 -11.65
CA LYS A 343 -18.18 -23.52 -10.32
C LYS A 343 -17.17 -22.71 -9.53
N TYR A 344 -17.40 -21.40 -9.42
CA TYR A 344 -16.67 -20.54 -8.48
C TYR A 344 -17.03 -20.94 -7.06
N GLU A 345 -16.19 -21.80 -6.49
CA GLU A 345 -16.25 -22.13 -5.08
C GLU A 345 -15.76 -20.93 -4.27
N ASP A 346 -16.47 -20.65 -3.18
CA ASP A 346 -16.02 -19.66 -2.22
C ASP A 346 -14.62 -20.05 -1.73
N CYS A 347 -13.64 -19.19 -1.94
CA CYS A 347 -12.25 -19.45 -1.54
C CYS A 347 -12.13 -19.69 -0.04
N CYS A 348 -13.06 -19.21 0.78
CA CYS A 348 -13.09 -19.49 2.22
C CYS A 348 -13.98 -20.68 2.61
N GLY A 349 -14.50 -21.44 1.63
CA GLY A 349 -15.36 -22.60 1.85
C GLY A 349 -16.73 -22.21 2.40
N ALA A 350 -17.79 -22.42 1.60
CA ALA A 350 -19.16 -22.43 2.09
C ALA A 350 -19.58 -23.80 2.66
N SER A 351 -18.69 -24.80 2.66
CA SER A 351 -19.02 -26.20 2.99
C SER A 351 -18.47 -26.68 4.33
N ASP A 352 -18.15 -25.76 5.23
CA ASP A 352 -18.36 -26.10 6.64
C ASP A 352 -19.82 -25.74 6.79
N SER A 353 -20.70 -26.75 6.73
CA SER A 353 -22.01 -26.58 7.35
C SER A 353 -21.74 -26.00 8.74
N ASP A 354 -22.60 -25.10 9.22
CA ASP A 354 -22.49 -24.49 10.55
C ASP A 354 -22.44 -25.51 11.72
N ASP A 355 -22.36 -26.82 11.40
CA ASP A 355 -22.19 -27.98 12.27
C ASP A 355 -20.77 -28.13 12.84
N GLU A 356 -19.70 -27.71 12.15
CA GLU A 356 -18.32 -27.93 12.64
C GLU A 356 -17.93 -26.93 13.75
N GLU A 357 -18.33 -25.65 13.60
CA GLU A 357 -18.18 -24.64 14.67
C GLU A 357 -19.12 -24.94 15.87
N GLY A 358 -20.23 -25.65 15.61
CA GLY A 358 -21.08 -26.22 16.65
C GLY A 358 -20.37 -27.33 17.43
N ARG A 359 -19.70 -28.26 16.75
CA ARG A 359 -18.98 -29.38 17.37
C ARG A 359 -17.76 -28.96 18.19
N GLU A 360 -17.01 -27.95 17.76
CA GLU A 360 -15.87 -27.46 18.56
C GLU A 360 -16.35 -26.76 19.85
N ARG A 361 -17.40 -25.95 19.79
CA ARG A 361 -17.99 -25.33 21.00
C ARG A 361 -18.67 -26.36 21.90
N GLU A 362 -19.27 -27.40 21.33
CA GLU A 362 -19.85 -28.52 22.08
C GLU A 362 -18.75 -29.33 22.76
N ALA A 363 -17.63 -29.59 22.09
CA ALA A 363 -16.47 -30.28 22.68
C ALA A 363 -15.78 -29.45 23.78
N GLU A 364 -15.64 -28.12 23.62
CA GLU A 364 -15.12 -27.24 24.68
C GLU A 364 -16.07 -27.14 25.88
N SER A 365 -17.38 -27.14 25.63
CA SER A 365 -18.43 -27.19 26.66
C SER A 365 -18.43 -28.53 27.42
N GLU A 366 -18.27 -29.65 26.71
CA GLU A 366 -18.18 -30.98 27.33
C GLU A 366 -16.89 -31.15 28.14
N ALA A 367 -15.76 -30.64 27.66
CA ALA A 367 -14.50 -30.66 28.40
C ALA A 367 -14.54 -29.79 29.68
N ALA A 368 -15.24 -28.65 29.63
CA ALA A 368 -15.43 -27.78 30.79
C ALA A 368 -16.36 -28.38 31.86
N ASN A 369 -17.33 -29.22 31.47
CA ASN A 369 -18.22 -29.92 32.40
C ASN A 369 -17.61 -31.20 32.98
N ALA A 370 -16.51 -31.70 32.41
CA ALA A 370 -15.81 -32.89 32.89
C ALA A 370 -14.69 -32.58 33.92
N GLN A 371 -14.36 -31.30 34.13
CA GLN A 371 -13.49 -30.80 35.20
C GLN A 371 -14.31 -30.33 36.39
#